data_AF-A0A913Y991-F1
#
_entry.id   AF-A0A913Y991-F1
#
_cell.length_a   1.000
_cell.length_b   1.000
_cell.length_c   1.000
_cell.angle_alpha   90.00
_cell.angle_beta   90.00
_cell.angle_gamma   90.00
#
_symmetry.space_group_name_H-M   'P 1'
#
loop_
_entity.id
_entity.type
_entity.pdbx_description
1 polymer ?
#
loop_
_entity_poly.entity_id
_entity_poly.type
_entity_poly.pdbx_seq_one_letter_code
_entity_poly.pdbx_strand_id
1 'polypeptide(L)'
;MKSLCCHGEKGLLSKILETLIKTPPNASIRFWLSRAIEGFLRGRASFGDQLFLVKRGLLEHLVDHIGSSEIKPKEILQSSFDLLGELMKFNPIAFKIFNSVIDDKKFEKFTHILTSNVVDSNMLIRCLILSQERFVEEMPFGGVSTGVCRLGTLINDWEQRMYLLNKLINSITVNTLTQENVSCLNTTLVFLMIAFKQGHLPSYLKAFVKEERIQKNPGFIMKNLRHLLEFWKNHYLKRGKDCSALEQSSCISFDQWKKVVDILLQDDITSTSSVLYYLPPVSQSFRHC
;
A
#
# COMPACT_ATOMS: atom_id res chain seq x y z
N MET A 1 5.89 -11.90 41.61
CA MET A 1 6.26 -10.82 40.67
C MET A 1 7.64 -11.16 40.09
N LYS A 2 7.69 -11.87 38.96
CA LYS A 2 8.96 -12.37 38.38
C LYS A 2 9.59 -11.28 37.51
N SER A 3 10.85 -10.98 37.78
CA SER A 3 11.75 -10.10 37.02
C SER A 3 11.58 -10.27 35.50
N LEU A 4 10.95 -9.30 34.85
CA LEU A 4 10.81 -9.16 33.39
C LEU A 4 11.75 -8.08 32.84
N CYS A 5 12.75 -7.66 33.61
CA CYS A 5 13.62 -6.55 33.23
C CYS A 5 14.82 -7.08 32.44
N CYS A 6 14.97 -6.58 31.21
CA CYS A 6 16.18 -6.71 30.42
C CYS A 6 17.40 -6.35 31.29
N HIS A 7 18.41 -7.22 31.35
CA HIS A 7 19.69 -6.88 31.97
C HIS A 7 20.55 -6.07 30.98
N GLY A 8 21.15 -4.97 31.44
CA GLY A 8 22.01 -4.07 30.66
C GLY A 8 21.37 -2.71 30.33
N GLU A 9 22.17 -1.78 29.80
CA GLU A 9 21.77 -0.38 29.55
C GLU A 9 20.78 -0.18 28.38
N LYS A 10 20.60 -1.20 27.53
CA LYS A 10 19.77 -1.13 26.32
C LYS A 10 18.71 -2.23 26.31
N GLY A 11 17.47 -1.84 26.01
CA GLY A 11 16.35 -2.76 25.76
C GLY A 11 16.52 -3.55 24.46
N LEU A 12 15.75 -4.65 24.34
CA LEU A 12 15.81 -5.56 23.19
C LEU A 12 15.58 -4.86 21.85
N LEU A 13 14.58 -3.97 21.76
CA LEU A 13 14.28 -3.23 20.52
C LEU A 13 15.47 -2.38 20.04
N SER A 14 16.18 -1.72 20.96
CA SER A 14 17.40 -0.96 20.63
C SER A 14 18.50 -1.87 20.12
N LYS A 15 18.69 -3.06 20.71
CA LYS A 15 19.69 -4.03 20.25
C LYS A 15 19.35 -4.54 18.84
N ILE A 16 18.09 -4.90 18.58
CA ILE A 16 17.63 -5.35 17.25
C ILE A 16 17.87 -4.24 16.20
N LEU A 17 17.51 -2.99 16.51
CA LEU A 17 17.72 -1.85 15.63
C LEU A 17 19.22 -1.65 15.32
N GLU A 18 20.06 -1.62 16.34
CA GLU A 18 21.51 -1.44 16.17
C GLU A 18 22.13 -2.57 15.33
N THR A 19 21.67 -3.81 15.54
CA THR A 19 22.09 -4.95 14.71
C THR A 19 21.62 -4.77 13.27
N LEU A 20 20.37 -4.38 13.03
CA LEU A 20 19.84 -4.16 11.67
C LEU A 20 20.63 -3.09 10.93
N ILE A 21 20.99 -1.99 11.59
CA ILE A 21 21.77 -0.90 11.00
C ILE A 21 23.16 -1.38 10.57
N LYS A 22 23.84 -2.17 11.42
CA LYS A 22 25.20 -2.66 11.17
C LYS A 22 25.27 -3.85 10.20
N THR A 23 24.15 -4.53 9.96
CA THR A 23 24.13 -5.76 9.16
C THR A 23 24.34 -5.46 7.67
N PRO A 24 25.19 -6.21 6.95
CA PRO A 24 25.39 -6.04 5.51
C PRO A 24 24.08 -6.06 4.70
N PRO A 25 23.91 -5.20 3.69
CA PRO A 25 22.64 -5.01 2.96
C PRO A 25 22.00 -6.27 2.35
N ASN A 26 22.78 -7.29 2.01
CA ASN A 26 22.32 -8.54 1.40
C ASN A 26 22.19 -9.71 2.38
N ALA A 27 22.52 -9.52 3.67
CA ALA A 27 22.47 -10.60 4.64
C ALA A 27 21.03 -10.98 5.01
N SER A 28 20.70 -12.26 4.93
CA SER A 28 19.35 -12.80 5.20
C SER A 28 18.81 -12.45 6.59
N ILE A 29 19.68 -12.25 7.59
CA ILE A 29 19.26 -11.83 8.93
C ILE A 29 18.54 -10.47 8.93
N ARG A 30 18.78 -9.59 7.94
CA ARG A 30 18.04 -8.32 7.80
C ARG A 30 16.55 -8.55 7.66
N PHE A 31 16.14 -9.55 6.89
CA PHE A 31 14.73 -9.90 6.73
C PHE A 31 14.09 -10.16 8.11
N TRP A 32 14.69 -11.02 8.92
CA TRP A 32 14.17 -11.37 10.24
C TRP A 32 14.17 -10.19 11.23
N LEU A 33 15.23 -9.38 11.22
CA LEU A 33 15.31 -8.18 12.07
C LEU A 33 14.26 -7.15 11.67
N SER A 34 14.07 -6.91 10.38
CA SER A 34 13.04 -6.00 9.87
C SER A 34 11.64 -6.49 10.27
N ARG A 35 11.35 -7.78 10.07
CA ARG A 35 10.08 -8.40 10.47
C ARG A 35 9.82 -8.32 11.98
N ALA A 36 10.85 -8.43 12.81
CA ALA A 36 10.72 -8.29 14.26
C ALA A 36 10.32 -6.87 14.68
N ILE A 37 10.96 -5.84 14.11
CA ILE A 37 10.62 -4.43 14.39
C ILE A 37 9.23 -4.10 13.82
N GLU A 38 8.93 -4.57 12.61
CA GLU A 38 7.62 -4.39 11.98
C GLU A 38 6.50 -5.07 12.78
N GLY A 39 6.74 -6.28 13.28
CA GLY A 39 5.79 -6.99 14.15
C GLY A 39 5.53 -6.25 15.46
N PHE A 40 6.55 -5.60 16.03
CA PHE A 40 6.38 -4.70 17.17
C PHE A 40 5.48 -3.49 16.81
N LEU A 41 5.66 -2.92 15.61
CA LEU A 41 4.88 -1.76 15.14
C LEU A 41 3.42 -2.08 14.73
N ARG A 42 3.13 -3.28 14.21
CA ARG A 42 1.77 -3.68 13.80
C ARG A 42 0.77 -3.85 14.96
N GLY A 43 1.27 -3.93 16.19
CA GLY A 43 0.46 -4.12 17.40
C GLY A 43 -0.14 -2.82 17.93
N ARG A 44 -0.11 -2.66 19.26
CA ARG A 44 -0.54 -1.43 19.95
C ARG A 44 0.57 -0.36 19.97
N ALA A 45 1.42 -0.32 18.95
CA ALA A 45 2.49 0.64 18.90
C ALA A 45 1.91 2.05 18.87
N SER A 46 2.40 2.87 19.79
CA SER A 46 2.03 4.27 19.90
C SER A 46 2.80 5.10 18.87
N PHE A 47 2.32 6.32 18.64
CA PHE A 47 3.08 7.35 17.95
C PHE A 47 4.49 7.54 18.55
N GLY A 48 4.64 7.36 19.87
CA GLY A 48 5.92 7.42 20.57
C GLY A 48 6.89 6.30 20.16
N ASP A 49 6.39 5.10 19.90
CA ASP A 49 7.20 3.95 19.48
C ASP A 49 7.78 4.14 18.07
N GLN A 50 6.99 4.68 17.14
CA GLN A 50 7.48 5.08 15.83
C GLN A 50 8.54 6.17 15.96
N LEU A 51 8.27 7.23 16.73
CA LEU A 51 9.24 8.31 16.93
C LEU A 51 10.54 7.85 17.60
N PHE A 52 10.47 6.89 18.52
CA PHE A 52 11.65 6.30 19.14
C PHE A 52 12.59 5.67 18.11
N LEU A 53 12.04 4.92 17.15
CA LEU A 53 12.81 4.28 16.09
C LEU A 53 13.30 5.29 15.05
N VAL A 54 12.44 6.24 14.66
CA VAL A 54 12.80 7.32 13.71
C VAL A 54 13.95 8.16 14.24
N LYS A 55 13.89 8.60 15.51
CA LYS A 55 14.96 9.41 16.15
C LYS A 55 16.29 8.65 16.30
N ARG A 56 16.27 7.32 16.17
CA ARG A 56 17.45 6.46 16.21
C ARG A 56 17.94 6.05 14.81
N GLY A 57 17.49 6.75 13.77
CA GLY A 57 18.01 6.61 12.41
C GLY A 57 17.40 5.48 11.59
N LEU A 58 16.36 4.78 12.07
CA LEU A 58 15.77 3.67 11.31
C LEU A 58 15.20 4.14 9.97
N LEU A 59 14.54 5.30 9.94
CA LEU A 59 13.91 5.82 8.73
C LEU A 59 14.97 6.10 7.65
N GLU A 60 16.01 6.87 8.00
CA GLU A 60 17.12 7.20 7.09
C GLU A 60 17.80 5.94 6.57
N HIS A 61 18.08 4.98 7.45
CA HIS A 61 18.66 3.69 7.07
C HIS A 61 17.80 2.92 6.07
N LEU A 62 16.47 2.89 6.24
CA LEU A 62 15.57 2.21 5.31
C LEU A 62 15.51 2.92 3.96
N VAL A 63 15.48 4.25 3.96
CA VAL A 63 15.48 5.05 2.73
C VAL A 63 16.76 4.83 1.92
N ASP A 64 17.92 4.93 2.57
CA ASP A 64 19.21 4.69 1.92
C ASP A 64 19.35 3.23 1.47
N HIS A 65 18.89 2.28 2.28
CA HIS A 65 18.92 0.87 1.91
C HIS A 65 18.06 0.60 0.66
N ILE A 66 16.79 1.00 0.66
CA ILE A 66 15.89 0.83 -0.50
C ILE A 66 16.49 1.52 -1.73
N GLY A 67 17.01 2.74 -1.57
CA GLY A 67 17.64 3.52 -2.63
C GLY A 67 19.04 3.07 -3.04
N SER A 68 19.67 2.10 -2.38
CA SER A 68 21.05 1.69 -2.71
C SER A 68 21.10 0.91 -4.03
N SER A 69 22.23 1.01 -4.75
CA SER A 69 22.44 0.26 -6.02
C SER A 69 22.74 -1.23 -5.80
N GLU A 70 22.90 -1.66 -4.54
CA GLU A 70 23.22 -3.04 -4.23
C GLU A 70 22.03 -3.95 -4.55
N ILE A 71 22.34 -5.10 -5.15
CA ILE A 71 21.36 -6.16 -5.43
C ILE A 71 20.92 -6.77 -4.09
N LYS A 72 19.61 -6.79 -3.88
CA LYS A 72 18.98 -7.31 -2.66
C LYS A 72 18.11 -8.49 -3.03
N PRO A 73 18.13 -9.58 -2.24
CA PRO A 73 17.07 -10.58 -2.28
C PRO A 73 15.70 -9.91 -2.17
N LYS A 74 14.74 -10.40 -2.96
CA LYS A 74 13.38 -9.86 -3.03
C LYS A 74 12.73 -9.72 -1.65
N GLU A 75 12.87 -10.74 -0.81
CA GLU A 75 12.35 -10.78 0.56
C GLU A 75 12.92 -9.65 1.46
N ILE A 76 14.20 -9.31 1.30
CA ILE A 76 14.83 -8.23 2.07
C ILE A 76 14.27 -6.88 1.63
N LEU A 77 14.14 -6.67 0.32
CA LEU A 77 13.56 -5.44 -0.22
C LEU A 77 12.11 -5.27 0.21
N GLN A 78 11.29 -6.33 0.09
CA GLN A 78 9.91 -6.35 0.56
C GLN A 78 9.82 -6.01 2.05
N SER A 79 10.60 -6.68 2.90
CA SER A 79 10.59 -6.41 4.35
C SER A 79 11.01 -4.98 4.71
N SER A 80 11.83 -4.34 3.86
CA SER A 80 12.23 -2.95 4.03
C SER A 80 11.09 -2.00 3.69
N PHE A 81 10.31 -2.29 2.64
CA PHE A 81 9.09 -1.54 2.32
C PHE A 81 8.02 -1.71 3.41
N ASP A 82 7.78 -2.94 3.87
CA ASP A 82 6.80 -3.24 4.92
C ASP A 82 7.14 -2.49 6.21
N LEU A 83 8.40 -2.57 6.67
CA LEU A 83 8.85 -1.89 7.87
C LEU A 83 8.79 -0.36 7.72
N LEU A 84 9.19 0.19 6.57
CA LEU A 84 9.09 1.63 6.31
C LEU A 84 7.63 2.09 6.35
N GLY A 85 6.71 1.29 5.77
CA GLY A 85 5.28 1.54 5.83
C GLY A 85 4.77 1.63 7.27
N GLU A 86 5.03 0.61 8.10
CA GLU A 86 4.58 0.62 9.50
C GLU A 86 5.22 1.74 10.35
N LEU A 87 6.48 2.08 10.06
CA LEU A 87 7.19 3.17 10.73
C LEU A 87 6.58 4.55 10.43
N MET A 88 6.09 4.76 9.22
CA MET A 88 5.57 6.04 8.75
C MET A 88 4.05 6.18 8.86
N LYS A 89 3.31 5.07 8.94
CA LYS A 89 1.84 5.04 8.88
C LYS A 89 1.22 6.01 9.88
N PHE A 90 0.41 6.93 9.36
CA PHE A 90 -0.29 7.99 10.11
C PHE A 90 0.63 8.92 10.92
N ASN A 91 1.92 8.99 10.62
CA ASN A 91 2.88 9.79 11.37
C ASN A 91 3.42 10.98 10.53
N PRO A 92 2.86 12.20 10.66
CA PRO A 92 3.28 13.33 9.82
C PRO A 92 4.72 13.77 10.10
N ILE A 93 5.28 13.48 11.27
CA ILE A 93 6.68 13.77 11.59
C ILE A 93 7.61 12.85 10.80
N ALA A 94 7.27 11.56 10.67
CA ALA A 94 8.06 10.63 9.87
C ALA A 94 8.12 11.06 8.39
N PHE A 95 7.01 11.57 7.83
CA PHE A 95 6.99 12.12 6.47
C PHE A 95 7.88 13.38 6.31
N LYS A 96 7.92 14.26 7.31
CA LYS A 96 8.85 15.41 7.32
C LYS A 96 10.30 14.95 7.34
N ILE A 97 10.62 13.97 8.18
CA ILE A 97 11.98 13.43 8.31
C ILE A 97 12.39 12.72 7.01
N PHE A 98 11.51 11.92 6.40
CA PHE A 98 11.74 11.35 5.07
C PHE A 98 12.15 12.43 4.07
N ASN A 99 11.43 13.54 4.02
CA ASN A 99 11.73 14.64 3.10
C ASN A 99 13.09 15.31 3.37
N SER A 100 13.54 15.31 4.63
CA SER A 100 14.84 15.89 5.02
C SER A 100 16.05 14.99 4.72
N VAL A 101 15.85 13.67 4.63
CA VAL A 101 16.94 12.71 4.41
C VAL A 101 17.09 12.29 2.94
N ILE A 102 16.21 12.76 2.06
CA ILE A 102 16.20 12.40 0.65
C ILE A 102 16.25 13.63 -0.27
N ASP A 103 17.27 13.68 -1.12
CA ASP A 103 17.39 14.67 -2.20
C ASP A 103 16.60 14.23 -3.47
N ASP A 104 16.56 15.09 -4.49
CA ASP A 104 15.84 14.81 -5.74
C ASP A 104 16.31 13.52 -6.42
N LYS A 105 17.63 13.32 -6.53
CA LYS A 105 18.22 12.17 -7.22
C LYS A 105 17.94 10.86 -6.48
N LYS A 106 18.09 10.87 -5.16
CA LYS A 106 17.73 9.73 -4.31
C LYS A 106 16.23 9.44 -4.39
N PHE A 107 15.39 10.48 -4.44
CA PHE A 107 13.95 10.33 -4.52
C PHE A 107 13.48 9.74 -5.85
N GLU A 108 14.05 10.16 -6.97
CA GLU A 108 13.79 9.56 -8.29
C GLU A 108 14.13 8.07 -8.29
N LYS A 109 15.31 7.71 -7.77
CA LYS A 109 15.73 6.31 -7.66
C LYS A 109 14.83 5.50 -6.73
N PHE A 110 14.49 6.05 -5.57
CA PHE A 110 13.57 5.43 -4.62
C PHE A 110 12.21 5.16 -5.28
N THR A 111 11.67 6.15 -6.00
CA THR A 111 10.39 6.05 -6.71
C THR A 111 10.45 5.00 -7.82
N HIS A 112 11.54 4.96 -8.58
CA HIS A 112 11.75 3.93 -9.60
C HIS A 112 11.75 2.52 -9.00
N ILE A 113 12.45 2.30 -7.88
CA ILE A 113 12.49 0.99 -7.20
C ILE A 113 11.11 0.63 -6.63
N LEU A 114 10.43 1.58 -5.97
CA LEU A 114 9.09 1.40 -5.43
C LEU A 114 8.08 0.99 -6.51
N THR A 115 8.07 1.70 -7.63
CA THR A 115 7.12 1.47 -8.72
C THR A 115 7.48 0.26 -9.60
N SER A 116 8.74 -0.17 -9.62
CA SER A 116 9.15 -1.38 -10.36
C SER A 116 8.86 -2.67 -9.60
N ASN A 117 8.69 -2.58 -8.27
CA ASN A 117 8.44 -3.72 -7.38
C ASN A 117 7.07 -3.60 -6.70
N VAL A 118 6.01 -3.24 -7.43
CA VAL A 118 4.68 -2.93 -6.83
C VAL A 118 4.10 -4.03 -5.97
N VAL A 119 4.39 -5.31 -6.26
CA VAL A 119 3.91 -6.43 -5.44
C VAL A 119 4.56 -6.38 -4.06
N ASP A 120 5.84 -6.07 -4.01
CA ASP A 120 6.63 -6.03 -2.77
C ASP A 120 6.47 -4.71 -2.02
N SER A 121 6.18 -3.62 -2.74
CA SER A 121 6.04 -2.27 -2.17
C SER A 121 4.59 -1.89 -1.84
N ASN A 122 3.60 -2.75 -2.14
CA ASN A 122 2.18 -2.41 -2.02
C ASN A 122 1.76 -1.99 -0.60
N MET A 123 2.38 -2.53 0.44
CA MET A 123 2.08 -2.16 1.83
C MET A 123 2.56 -0.75 2.16
N LEU A 124 3.73 -0.34 1.66
CA LEU A 124 4.18 1.05 1.74
C LEU A 124 3.23 1.96 0.94
N ILE A 125 2.89 1.60 -0.31
CA ILE A 125 1.95 2.38 -1.13
C ILE A 125 0.62 2.59 -0.39
N ARG A 126 0.08 1.53 0.22
CA ARG A 126 -1.14 1.61 1.05
C ARG A 126 -0.97 2.56 2.23
N CYS A 127 0.15 2.47 2.93
CA CYS A 127 0.49 3.40 4.01
C CYS A 127 0.48 4.86 3.52
N LEU A 128 1.07 5.15 2.36
CA LEU A 128 1.13 6.52 1.83
C LEU A 128 -0.26 7.09 1.54
N ILE A 129 -1.12 6.34 0.83
CA ILE A 129 -2.47 6.84 0.47
C ILE A 129 -3.37 6.97 1.71
N LEU A 130 -3.34 6.02 2.64
CA LEU A 130 -4.11 6.11 3.89
C LEU A 130 -3.64 7.29 4.76
N SER A 131 -2.33 7.45 4.90
CA SER A 131 -1.77 8.55 5.70
C SER A 131 -2.13 9.89 5.11
N GLN A 132 -2.04 10.02 3.78
CA GLN A 132 -2.41 11.26 3.09
C GLN A 132 -3.88 11.63 3.28
N GLU A 133 -4.79 10.66 3.11
CA GLU A 133 -6.23 10.88 3.35
C GLU A 133 -6.48 11.34 4.80
N ARG A 134 -5.87 10.67 5.77
CA ARG A 134 -5.99 11.03 7.18
C ARG A 134 -5.45 12.42 7.50
N PHE A 135 -4.32 12.80 6.92
CA PHE A 135 -3.74 14.13 7.12
C PHE A 135 -4.64 15.24 6.57
N VAL A 136 -5.34 14.98 5.45
CA VAL A 136 -6.33 15.92 4.89
C VAL A 136 -7.55 16.05 5.81
N GLU A 137 -8.04 14.95 6.37
CA GLU A 137 -9.21 14.94 7.26
C GLU A 137 -8.95 15.59 8.63
N GLU A 138 -7.81 15.29 9.25
CA GLU A 138 -7.48 15.75 10.61
C GLU A 138 -6.98 17.21 10.62
N MET A 139 -6.60 17.78 9.48
CA MET A 139 -6.01 19.13 9.39
C MET A 139 -6.69 20.03 8.33
N PRO A 140 -8.00 20.30 8.45
CA PRO A 140 -8.73 21.11 7.46
C PRO A 140 -8.27 22.58 7.38
N PHE A 141 -7.47 23.08 8.34
CA PHE A 141 -7.01 24.47 8.42
C PHE A 141 -5.47 24.62 8.49
N GLY A 142 -4.73 23.94 7.60
CA GLY A 142 -3.38 24.37 7.19
C GLY A 142 -2.20 24.15 8.16
N GLY A 143 -2.38 23.39 9.23
CA GLY A 143 -1.32 23.15 10.21
C GLY A 143 -0.36 22.04 9.82
N VAL A 144 0.57 22.27 8.90
CA VAL A 144 1.57 21.34 8.31
C VAL A 144 1.17 20.88 6.92
N SER A 145 1.77 21.53 5.92
CA SER A 145 1.64 21.16 4.51
C SER A 145 2.26 19.78 4.23
N THR A 146 1.48 18.71 4.42
CA THR A 146 1.82 17.38 3.88
C THR A 146 1.76 17.38 2.36
N GLY A 147 1.06 18.36 1.76
CA GLY A 147 1.12 18.69 0.34
C GLY A 147 2.49 19.16 -0.16
N VAL A 148 3.50 19.33 0.71
CA VAL A 148 4.88 19.70 0.35
C VAL A 148 5.87 18.54 0.60
N CYS A 149 5.41 17.36 1.05
CA CYS A 149 6.27 16.18 1.15
C CYS A 149 6.33 15.44 -0.20
N ARG A 150 7.53 15.09 -0.65
CA ARG A 150 7.79 14.36 -1.91
C ARG A 150 6.91 13.12 -2.11
N LEU A 151 6.70 12.31 -1.05
CA LEU A 151 5.84 11.13 -1.10
C LEU A 151 4.34 11.48 -1.23
N GLY A 152 3.93 12.59 -0.62
CA GLY A 152 2.59 13.13 -0.78
C GLY A 152 2.35 13.56 -2.23
N THR A 153 3.31 14.27 -2.83
CA THR A 153 3.27 14.64 -4.25
C THR A 153 3.18 13.42 -5.16
N LEU A 154 3.99 12.38 -4.91
CA LEU A 154 3.95 11.13 -5.68
C LEU A 154 2.56 10.47 -5.69
N ILE A 155 1.89 10.41 -4.54
CA ILE A 155 0.59 9.76 -4.42
C ILE A 155 -0.57 10.68 -4.82
N ASN A 156 -0.40 12.00 -4.75
CA ASN A 156 -1.39 12.99 -5.18
C ASN A 156 -1.34 13.29 -6.68
N ASP A 157 -0.21 13.04 -7.34
CA ASP A 157 -0.10 13.12 -8.78
C ASP A 157 -1.00 12.07 -9.44
N TRP A 158 -1.86 12.54 -10.36
CA TRP A 158 -2.85 11.70 -11.01
C TRP A 158 -2.22 10.62 -11.90
N GLU A 159 -1.18 10.96 -12.66
CA GLU A 159 -0.54 10.03 -13.59
C GLU A 159 0.19 8.93 -12.83
N GLN A 160 0.95 9.29 -11.79
CA GLN A 160 1.65 8.34 -10.93
C GLN A 160 0.67 7.44 -10.16
N ARG A 161 -0.42 8.01 -9.65
CA ARG A 161 -1.47 7.25 -8.96
C ARG A 161 -2.12 6.22 -9.88
N MET A 162 -2.49 6.62 -11.10
CA MET A 162 -3.09 5.71 -12.07
C MET A 162 -2.09 4.65 -12.56
N TYR A 163 -0.82 5.01 -12.73
CA TYR A 163 0.24 4.08 -13.06
C TYR A 163 0.41 2.98 -12.00
N LEU A 164 0.45 3.37 -10.71
CA LEU A 164 0.51 2.43 -9.59
C LEU A 164 -0.70 1.50 -9.56
N LEU A 165 -1.91 2.05 -9.71
CA LEU A 165 -3.16 1.28 -9.74
C LEU A 165 -3.18 0.26 -10.88
N ASN A 166 -2.82 0.67 -12.09
CA ASN A 166 -2.73 -0.21 -13.25
C ASN A 166 -1.74 -1.35 -12.99
N LYS A 167 -0.57 -1.04 -12.44
CA LYS A 167 0.43 -2.05 -12.09
C LYS A 167 -0.06 -3.01 -11.00
N LEU A 168 -0.70 -2.52 -9.95
CA LEU A 168 -1.26 -3.35 -8.88
C LEU A 168 -2.32 -4.32 -9.43
N ILE A 169 -3.28 -3.83 -10.20
CA ILE A 169 -4.34 -4.65 -10.80
C ILE A 169 -3.74 -5.70 -11.74
N ASN A 170 -2.82 -5.30 -12.62
CA ASN A 170 -2.28 -6.20 -13.64
C ASN A 170 -1.19 -7.14 -13.12
N SER A 171 -0.68 -6.94 -11.91
CA SER A 171 0.26 -7.86 -11.27
C SER A 171 -0.38 -9.16 -10.77
N ILE A 172 -1.72 -9.20 -10.68
CA ILE A 172 -2.48 -10.32 -10.14
C ILE A 172 -3.71 -10.63 -11.00
N THR A 173 -4.11 -11.89 -10.97
CA THR A 173 -5.36 -12.40 -11.53
C THR A 173 -5.92 -13.43 -10.55
N VAL A 174 -7.18 -13.85 -10.71
CA VAL A 174 -7.75 -14.92 -9.87
C VAL A 174 -6.90 -16.20 -9.89
N ASN A 175 -6.25 -16.50 -11.02
CA ASN A 175 -5.42 -17.69 -11.19
C ASN A 175 -4.00 -17.55 -10.59
N THR A 176 -3.51 -16.32 -10.41
CA THR A 176 -2.15 -16.04 -9.90
C THR A 176 -2.15 -15.50 -8.48
N LEU A 177 -3.33 -15.35 -7.87
CA LEU A 177 -3.49 -14.90 -6.49
C LEU A 177 -2.95 -15.95 -5.51
N THR A 178 -2.12 -15.48 -4.58
CA THR A 178 -1.55 -16.24 -3.48
C THR A 178 -1.76 -15.48 -2.17
N GLN A 179 -1.43 -16.12 -1.03
CA GLN A 179 -1.42 -15.42 0.26
C GLN A 179 -0.44 -14.23 0.29
N GLU A 180 0.62 -14.27 -0.53
CA GLU A 180 1.67 -13.26 -0.54
C GLU A 180 1.26 -12.00 -1.32
N ASN A 181 0.50 -12.15 -2.41
CA ASN A 181 0.17 -11.05 -3.32
C ASN A 181 -1.31 -10.58 -3.26
N VAL A 182 -2.18 -11.23 -2.47
CA VAL A 182 -3.57 -10.76 -2.24
C VAL A 182 -3.62 -9.34 -1.67
N SER A 183 -2.54 -8.90 -1.01
CA SER A 183 -2.34 -7.54 -0.53
C SER A 183 -2.39 -6.49 -1.65
N CYS A 184 -1.98 -6.81 -2.88
CA CYS A 184 -2.13 -5.92 -4.03
C CYS A 184 -3.59 -5.53 -4.27
N LEU A 185 -4.51 -6.50 -4.21
CA LEU A 185 -5.94 -6.25 -4.38
C LEU A 185 -6.51 -5.36 -3.27
N ASN A 186 -6.11 -5.62 -2.02
CA ASN A 186 -6.52 -4.79 -0.89
C ASN A 186 -6.01 -3.35 -1.04
N THR A 187 -4.77 -3.17 -1.52
CA THR A 187 -4.21 -1.84 -1.78
C THR A 187 -4.96 -1.13 -2.90
N THR A 188 -5.26 -1.81 -4.02
CA THR A 188 -6.13 -1.28 -5.08
C THR A 188 -7.48 -0.82 -4.53
N LEU A 189 -8.12 -1.65 -3.69
CA LEU A 189 -9.40 -1.32 -3.07
C LEU A 189 -9.32 -0.08 -2.18
N VAL A 190 -8.22 0.13 -1.43
CA VAL A 190 -8.03 1.36 -0.64
C VAL A 190 -8.08 2.61 -1.51
N PHE A 191 -7.39 2.62 -2.65
CA PHE A 191 -7.47 3.75 -3.59
C PHE A 191 -8.90 3.98 -4.07
N LEU A 192 -9.61 2.91 -4.46
CA LEU A 192 -10.97 3.02 -4.97
C LEU A 192 -11.98 3.43 -3.88
N MET A 193 -11.78 3.00 -2.63
CA MET A 193 -12.61 3.43 -1.49
C MET A 193 -12.42 4.91 -1.20
N ILE A 194 -11.18 5.41 -1.22
CA ILE A 194 -10.90 6.84 -1.06
C ILE A 194 -11.49 7.63 -2.24
N ALA A 195 -11.32 7.15 -3.47
CA ALA A 195 -11.95 7.76 -4.64
C ALA A 195 -13.47 7.78 -4.54
N PHE A 196 -14.10 6.73 -4.00
CA PHE A 196 -15.53 6.68 -3.76
C PHE A 196 -15.97 7.70 -2.71
N LYS A 197 -15.28 7.76 -1.56
CA LYS A 197 -15.53 8.74 -0.50
C LYS A 197 -15.45 10.18 -1.02
N GLN A 198 -14.52 10.46 -1.93
CA GLN A 198 -14.31 11.77 -2.54
C GLN A 198 -15.19 12.04 -3.78
N GLY A 199 -16.07 11.11 -4.18
CA GLY A 199 -16.92 11.27 -5.37
C GLY A 199 -16.21 11.16 -6.73
N HIS A 200 -14.96 10.69 -6.74
CA HIS A 200 -14.11 10.58 -7.93
C HIS A 200 -14.05 9.17 -8.54
N LEU A 201 -14.68 8.16 -7.93
CA LEU A 201 -14.61 6.77 -8.40
C LEU A 201 -14.86 6.60 -9.92
N PRO A 202 -15.88 7.24 -10.54
CA PRO A 202 -16.09 7.13 -11.98
C PRO A 202 -14.87 7.57 -12.82
N SER A 203 -14.11 8.56 -12.37
CA SER A 203 -12.91 9.05 -13.08
C SER A 203 -11.80 8.01 -13.11
N TYR A 204 -11.64 7.22 -12.05
CA TYR A 204 -10.67 6.12 -12.00
C TYR A 204 -11.07 5.00 -12.95
N LEU A 205 -12.33 4.59 -12.93
CA LEU A 205 -12.84 3.54 -13.81
C LEU A 205 -12.73 3.95 -15.30
N LYS A 206 -13.04 5.22 -15.63
CA LYS A 206 -12.81 5.78 -16.97
C LYS A 206 -11.33 5.77 -17.37
N ALA A 207 -10.44 6.05 -16.43
CA ALA A 207 -9.00 6.04 -16.71
C ALA A 207 -8.47 4.62 -16.98
N PHE A 208 -9.01 3.58 -16.32
CA PHE A 208 -8.72 2.19 -16.70
C PHE A 208 -9.16 1.89 -18.13
N VAL A 209 -10.38 2.27 -18.53
CA VAL A 209 -10.85 2.10 -19.92
C VAL A 209 -9.97 2.86 -20.91
N LYS A 210 -9.51 4.07 -20.55
CA LYS A 210 -8.57 4.84 -21.39
C LYS A 210 -7.26 4.08 -21.57
N GLU A 211 -6.71 3.52 -20.49
CA GLU A 211 -5.49 2.71 -20.54
C GLU A 211 -5.67 1.47 -21.43
N GLU A 212 -6.79 0.76 -21.32
CA GLU A 212 -7.10 -0.38 -22.17
C GLU A 212 -7.12 -0.03 -23.66
N ARG A 213 -7.61 1.16 -24.00
CA ARG A 213 -7.60 1.66 -25.38
C ARG A 213 -6.19 1.99 -25.86
N ILE A 214 -5.37 2.61 -25.01
CA ILE A 214 -3.95 2.91 -25.31
C ILE A 214 -3.19 1.60 -25.56
N GLN A 215 -3.42 0.59 -24.72
CA GLN A 215 -2.82 -0.74 -24.85
C GLN A 215 -3.47 -1.62 -25.93
N LYS A 216 -4.50 -1.13 -26.63
CA LYS A 216 -5.27 -1.84 -27.66
C LYS A 216 -5.81 -3.20 -27.19
N ASN A 217 -6.22 -3.30 -25.92
CA ASN A 217 -6.76 -4.53 -25.33
C ASN A 217 -8.06 -4.27 -24.54
N PRO A 218 -9.17 -3.86 -25.19
CA PRO A 218 -10.38 -3.44 -24.47
C PRO A 218 -10.92 -4.47 -23.46
N GLY A 219 -11.19 -4.01 -22.24
CA GLY A 219 -11.74 -4.81 -21.14
C GLY A 219 -10.72 -5.64 -20.35
N PHE A 220 -9.43 -5.60 -20.66
CA PHE A 220 -8.44 -6.43 -19.96
C PHE A 220 -8.28 -6.07 -18.47
N ILE A 221 -8.31 -4.78 -18.13
CA ILE A 221 -8.21 -4.29 -16.75
C ILE A 221 -9.57 -4.48 -16.07
N MET A 222 -10.65 -4.04 -16.71
CA MET A 222 -11.99 -4.02 -16.11
C MET A 222 -12.51 -5.44 -15.85
N LYS A 223 -12.30 -6.39 -16.78
CA LYS A 223 -12.66 -7.81 -16.55
C LYS A 223 -11.83 -8.40 -15.42
N ASN A 224 -10.52 -8.15 -15.41
CA ASN A 224 -9.65 -8.64 -14.33
C ASN A 224 -10.07 -8.06 -12.98
N LEU A 225 -10.31 -6.75 -12.89
CA LEU A 225 -10.78 -6.08 -11.69
C LEU A 225 -12.10 -6.67 -11.20
N ARG A 226 -13.08 -6.92 -12.09
CA ARG A 226 -14.34 -7.56 -11.70
C ARG A 226 -14.13 -8.94 -11.09
N HIS A 227 -13.36 -9.82 -11.75
CA HIS A 227 -13.09 -11.16 -11.23
C HIS A 227 -12.32 -11.12 -9.89
N LEU A 228 -11.38 -10.19 -9.74
CA LEU A 228 -10.65 -9.99 -8.48
C LEU A 228 -11.60 -9.55 -7.36
N LEU A 229 -12.54 -8.64 -7.62
CA LEU A 229 -13.54 -8.20 -6.65
C LEU A 229 -14.49 -9.34 -6.24
N GLU A 230 -14.93 -10.17 -7.19
CA GLU A 230 -15.73 -11.38 -6.91
C GLU A 230 -14.94 -12.37 -6.04
N PHE A 231 -13.66 -12.57 -6.35
CA PHE A 231 -12.76 -13.36 -5.50
C PHE A 231 -12.65 -12.75 -4.09
N TRP A 232 -12.43 -11.44 -3.96
CA TRP A 232 -12.30 -10.75 -2.67
C TRP A 232 -13.51 -11.00 -1.78
N LYS A 233 -14.72 -10.88 -2.35
CA LYS A 233 -15.98 -11.12 -1.64
C LYS A 233 -16.05 -12.55 -1.10
N ASN A 234 -15.68 -13.54 -1.92
CA ASN A 234 -15.63 -14.95 -1.49
C ASN A 234 -14.53 -15.22 -0.45
N HIS A 235 -13.39 -14.53 -0.56
CA HIS A 235 -12.22 -14.72 0.29
C HIS A 235 -12.45 -14.17 1.71
N TYR A 236 -12.89 -12.92 1.84
CA TYR A 236 -12.98 -12.24 3.14
C TYR A 236 -14.29 -12.51 3.88
N LEU A 237 -15.43 -12.65 3.21
CA LEU A 237 -16.72 -12.83 3.90
C LEU A 237 -16.82 -14.10 4.76
N LYS A 238 -15.91 -15.06 4.56
CA LYS A 238 -15.85 -16.31 5.32
C LYS A 238 -14.74 -16.33 6.38
N ARG A 239 -13.95 -15.26 6.52
CA ARG A 239 -12.70 -15.25 7.30
C ARG A 239 -12.61 -14.07 8.27
N GLY A 240 -13.24 -14.20 9.44
CA GLY A 240 -13.32 -13.11 10.43
C GLY A 240 -11.96 -12.53 10.89
N LYS A 241 -10.92 -13.37 11.04
CA LYS A 241 -9.57 -12.90 11.42
C LYS A 241 -8.93 -11.99 10.37
N ASP A 242 -9.05 -12.35 9.09
CA ASP A 242 -8.49 -11.59 7.98
C ASP A 242 -9.21 -10.24 7.82
N CYS A 243 -10.52 -10.21 8.11
CA CYS A 243 -11.30 -8.98 8.16
C CYS A 243 -10.79 -8.03 9.27
N SER A 244 -10.60 -8.54 10.49
CA SER A 244 -10.09 -7.73 11.61
C SER A 244 -8.70 -7.15 11.31
N ALA A 245 -7.83 -7.92 10.64
CA ALA A 245 -6.51 -7.44 10.22
C ALA A 245 -6.59 -6.31 9.17
N LEU A 246 -7.55 -6.38 8.23
CA LEU A 246 -7.81 -5.29 7.28
C LEU A 246 -8.24 -4.02 8.01
N GLU A 247 -9.18 -4.13 8.95
CA GLU A 247 -9.67 -2.97 9.72
C GLU A 247 -8.57 -2.34 10.54
N GLN A 248 -7.79 -3.14 11.27
CA GLN A 248 -6.69 -2.65 12.09
C GLN A 248 -5.59 -2.00 11.25
N SER A 249 -5.23 -2.59 10.11
CA SER A 249 -4.15 -2.05 9.27
C SER A 249 -4.55 -0.79 8.50
N SER A 250 -5.83 -0.65 8.14
CA SER A 250 -6.34 0.46 7.33
C SER A 250 -7.05 1.57 8.10
N CYS A 251 -7.50 1.29 9.32
CA CYS A 251 -8.48 2.12 10.05
C CYS A 251 -9.81 2.34 9.29
N ILE A 252 -10.14 1.47 8.33
CA ILE A 252 -11.40 1.47 7.60
C ILE A 252 -12.22 0.27 8.06
N SER A 253 -13.44 0.50 8.55
CA SER A 253 -14.36 -0.58 8.96
C SER A 253 -14.65 -1.53 7.80
N PHE A 254 -14.77 -2.82 8.09
CA PHE A 254 -14.99 -3.87 7.10
C PHE A 254 -16.32 -3.68 6.36
N ASP A 255 -17.31 -3.06 6.99
CA ASP A 255 -18.56 -2.69 6.33
C ASP A 255 -18.34 -1.68 5.19
N GLN A 256 -17.40 -0.74 5.33
CA GLN A 256 -17.05 0.17 4.23
C GLN A 256 -16.34 -0.57 3.08
N TRP A 257 -15.46 -1.54 3.40
CA TRP A 257 -14.86 -2.40 2.39
C TRP A 257 -15.93 -3.15 1.60
N LYS A 258 -16.86 -3.81 2.30
CA LYS A 258 -17.99 -4.52 1.68
C LYS A 258 -18.85 -3.58 0.83
N LYS A 259 -19.22 -2.42 1.36
CA LYS A 259 -20.03 -1.43 0.66
C LYS A 259 -19.41 -1.03 -0.69
N VAL A 260 -18.12 -0.69 -0.71
CA VAL A 260 -17.47 -0.27 -1.95
C VAL A 260 -17.30 -1.43 -2.93
N VAL A 261 -16.99 -2.64 -2.44
CA VAL A 261 -16.97 -3.84 -3.29
C VAL A 261 -18.34 -4.13 -3.91
N ASP A 262 -19.42 -3.99 -3.14
CA ASP A 262 -20.79 -4.19 -3.63
C ASP A 262 -21.17 -3.11 -4.68
N ILE A 263 -20.78 -1.85 -4.47
CA ILE A 263 -20.99 -0.76 -5.45
C ILE A 263 -20.21 -1.02 -6.75
N LEU A 264 -18.96 -1.50 -6.65
CA LEU A 264 -18.15 -1.83 -7.82
C LEU A 264 -18.70 -3.05 -8.58
N LEU A 265 -19.34 -3.99 -7.87
CA LEU A 265 -19.86 -5.24 -8.43
C LEU A 265 -21.32 -5.18 -8.87
N GLN A 266 -22.08 -4.13 -8.54
CA GLN A 266 -23.51 -4.03 -8.83
C GLN A 266 -23.84 -4.27 -10.32
N ASP A 267 -25.00 -4.88 -10.57
CA ASP A 267 -25.46 -5.25 -11.92
C ASP A 267 -26.16 -4.10 -12.66
N ASP A 268 -26.21 -2.90 -12.07
CA ASP A 268 -26.74 -1.70 -12.71
C ASP A 268 -25.78 -1.19 -13.80
N ILE A 269 -26.15 -1.46 -15.05
CA ILE A 269 -25.43 -1.04 -16.27
C ILE A 269 -25.48 0.46 -16.53
N THR A 270 -26.23 1.24 -15.73
CA THR A 270 -26.30 2.70 -15.82
C THR A 270 -25.43 3.39 -14.77
N SER A 271 -24.99 2.65 -13.75
CA SER A 271 -24.20 3.20 -12.66
C SER A 271 -22.75 3.41 -13.06
N THR A 272 -22.32 4.68 -13.16
CA THR A 272 -20.93 5.05 -13.45
C THR A 272 -19.92 4.66 -12.37
N SER A 273 -20.39 4.14 -11.23
CA SER A 273 -19.57 3.59 -10.14
C SER A 273 -19.45 2.06 -10.20
N SER A 274 -20.19 1.38 -11.09
CA SER A 274 -20.06 -0.06 -11.32
C SER A 274 -18.95 -0.35 -12.33
N VAL A 275 -18.21 -1.43 -12.12
CA VAL A 275 -17.28 -1.96 -13.14
C VAL A 275 -18.05 -2.43 -14.37
N LEU A 276 -19.27 -2.95 -14.21
CA LEU A 276 -20.08 -3.49 -15.29
C LEU A 276 -20.44 -2.43 -16.35
N TYR A 277 -20.69 -1.19 -15.93
CA TYR A 277 -20.97 -0.05 -16.81
C TYR A 277 -19.89 0.17 -17.89
N TYR A 278 -18.63 -0.16 -17.57
CA TYR A 278 -17.47 0.09 -18.42
C TYR A 278 -17.01 -1.13 -19.22
N LEU A 279 -17.62 -2.30 -19.01
CA LEU A 279 -17.28 -3.49 -19.77
C LEU A 279 -17.85 -3.40 -21.18
N PRO A 280 -17.11 -3.85 -22.21
CA PRO A 280 -17.67 -3.97 -23.55
C PRO A 280 -18.92 -4.85 -23.51
N PRO A 281 -19.98 -4.54 -24.29
CA PRO A 281 -21.12 -5.42 -24.42
C PRO A 281 -20.62 -6.80 -24.86
N VAL A 282 -21.11 -7.85 -24.21
CA VAL A 282 -20.83 -9.22 -24.64
C VAL A 282 -21.29 -9.32 -26.09
N SER A 283 -20.35 -9.45 -27.01
CA SER A 283 -20.67 -9.78 -28.40
C SER A 283 -21.46 -11.07 -28.34
N GLN A 284 -22.77 -10.98 -28.58
CA GLN A 284 -23.60 -12.14 -28.85
C GLN A 284 -22.95 -12.82 -30.04
N SER A 285 -22.19 -13.87 -29.78
CA SER A 285 -21.82 -14.82 -30.82
C SER A 285 -23.15 -15.33 -31.34
N PHE A 286 -23.47 -14.93 -32.58
CA PHE A 286 -24.57 -15.48 -33.34
C PHE A 286 -24.41 -17.00 -33.29
N ARG A 287 -25.23 -17.65 -32.46
CA ARG A 287 -25.60 -19.05 -32.67
C ARG A 287 -26.44 -19.04 -33.94
N HIS A 288 -25.77 -19.11 -35.08
CA HIS A 288 -26.45 -19.54 -36.29
C HIS A 288 -26.78 -21.01 -36.14
N CYS A 289 -28.07 -21.29 -36.31
CA CYS A 289 -28.70 -22.60 -36.37
C CYS A 289 -27.96 -23.58 -37.30
#